data_AF-A0A820II27-F1
#
_entry.id   AF-A0A820II27-F1
#
_cell.length_a   1.000
_cell.length_b   1.000
_cell.length_c   1.000
_cell.angle_alpha   90.00
_cell.angle_beta   90.00
_cell.angle_gamma   90.00
#
_symmetry.space_group_name_H-M   'P 1'
#
loop_
_entity.id
_entity.type
_entity.pdbx_description
1 polymer ?
#
loop_
_entity_poly.entity_id
_entity_poly.type
_entity_poly.pdbx_seq_one_letter_code
_entity_poly.pdbx_strand_id
1 'polypeptide(L)' 'MDKLCIRSFIKTRWLLSLNATQIHDELTAAYGQGVVSYSTVINK' A
#
# COMPACT_ATOMS: atom_id res chain seq x y z
N MET A 1 5.52 -4.33 -11.15
CA MET A 1 4.37 -3.41 -11.04
C MET A 1 4.88 -1.98 -11.01
N ASP A 2 4.20 -1.05 -11.68
CA ASP A 2 4.62 0.35 -11.72
C ASP A 2 4.54 1.01 -10.35
N LYS A 3 5.61 1.70 -9.93
CA LYS A 3 5.66 2.44 -8.66
C LYS A 3 4.55 3.48 -8.55
N LEU A 4 4.14 4.05 -9.69
CA LEU A 4 3.02 5.00 -9.76
C LEU A 4 1.68 4.36 -9.38
N CYS A 5 1.44 3.11 -9.80
CA CYS A 5 0.21 2.38 -9.49
C CYS A 5 0.10 2.09 -7.98
N ILE A 6 1.19 1.61 -7.37
CA ILE A 6 1.26 1.33 -5.92
C ILE A 6 1.05 2.61 -5.11
N ARG A 7 1.69 3.71 -5.52
CA ARG A 7 1.58 4.99 -4.81
C ARG A 7 0.16 5.57 -4.89
N SER A 8 -0.48 5.47 -6.05
CA SER A 8 -1.89 5.84 -6.23
C SER A 8 -2.81 4.96 -5.39
N PHE A 9 -2.57 3.65 -5.32
CA PHE A 9 -3.32 2.72 -4.47
C PHE A 9 -3.24 3.11 -3.00
N ILE A 10 -2.02 3.29 -2.46
CA ILE A 10 -1.78 3.69 -1.08
C ILE A 10 -2.52 5.00 -0.77
N LYS A 11 -2.40 6.00 -1.66
CA LYS A 11 -3.08 7.30 -1.50
C LYS A 11 -4.60 7.17 -1.45
N THR A 12 -5.20 6.37 -2.34
CA THR A 12 -6.65 6.14 -2.37
C THR A 12 -7.13 5.47 -1.09
N ARG A 13 -6.39 4.51 -0.53
CA ARG A 13 -6.77 3.86 0.72
C ARG A 13 -6.66 4.77 1.93
N TRP A 14 -5.66 5.65 1.96
CA TRP A 14 -5.58 6.71 2.97
C TRP A 14 -6.79 7.66 2.91
N LEU A 15 -7.29 8.00 1.72
CA LEU A 15 -8.50 8.82 1.56
C LEU A 15 -9.76 8.11 2.06
N LEU A 16 -9.77 6.79 2.08
CA LEU A 16 -10.82 5.96 2.66
C LEU A 16 -10.65 5.74 4.17
N SER A 17 -9.71 6.46 4.81
CA SER A 17 -9.41 6.36 6.24
C SER A 17 -8.90 4.98 6.69
N LEU A 18 -8.30 4.19 5.79
CA LEU A 18 -7.60 2.97 6.17
C LEU A 18 -6.27 3.32 6.84
N ASN A 19 -5.87 2.48 7.81
CA ASN A 19 -4.57 2.60 8.45
C ASN A 19 -3.47 1.90 7.63
N ALA A 20 -2.21 2.22 7.92
CA ALA A 20 -1.06 1.69 7.18
C ALA A 20 -1.00 0.15 7.17
N THR A 21 -1.42 -0.49 8.26
CA THR A 21 -1.45 -1.96 8.39
C THR A 21 -2.44 -2.58 7.40
N GLN A 22 -3.68 -2.08 7.37
CA GLN A 22 -4.70 -2.54 6.43
C GLN A 22 -4.27 -2.36 4.98
N ILE A 23 -3.66 -1.22 4.66
CA ILE A 23 -3.15 -0.93 3.31
C ILE A 23 -2.03 -1.91 2.93
N HIS A 24 -1.12 -2.20 3.87
CA HIS A 24 -0.04 -3.15 3.64
C HIS A 24 -0.53 -4.59 3.47
N ASP A 25 -1.52 -5.01 4.27
CA ASP A 25 -2.13 -6.33 4.17
C ASP A 25 -2.86 -6.50 2.83
N GLU A 26 -3.61 -5.50 2.38
CA GLU A 26 -4.24 -5.51 1.05
C GLU A 26 -3.21 -5.63 -0.08
N LEU A 27 -2.11 -4.89 0.01
CA LEU A 27 -1.04 -4.95 -0.98
C LEU A 27 -0.34 -6.32 -0.98
N THR A 28 -0.14 -6.89 0.20
CA THR A 28 0.47 -8.21 0.36
C THR A 28 -0.44 -9.31 -0.15
N ALA A 29 -1.75 -9.21 0.11
CA ALA A 29 -2.74 -10.18 -0.35
C ALA A 29 -2.95 -10.12 -1.88
N ALA A 30 -2.96 -8.91 -2.46
CA ALA A 30 -3.21 -8.74 -3.89
C ALA A 30 -1.98 -9.06 -4.77
N TYR A 31 -0.77 -8.75 -4.28
CA TYR A 31 0.44 -8.79 -5.11
C TYR A 31 1.53 -9.72 -4.59
N GLY A 32 1.37 -10.28 -3.40
CA GLY A 32 2.33 -11.18 -2.76
C GLY A 32 3.29 -10.47 -1.80
N GLN A 33 3.92 -11.27 -0.96
CA GLN A 33 4.90 -10.81 0.03
C GLN A 33 6.12 -10.18 -0.67
N GLY A 34 6.54 -8.99 -0.20
CA GLY A 34 7.73 -8.30 -0.69
C GLY A 34 7.52 -7.28 -1.82
N VAL A 35 6.29 -7.11 -2.33
CA VAL A 35 6.00 -6.11 -3.36
C VAL A 35 6.07 -4.68 -2.81
N VAL A 36 5.68 -4.48 -1.55
CA VAL A 36 5.74 -3.20 -0.85
C VAL A 36 6.20 -3.42 0.58
N SER A 37 7.24 -2.70 0.99
CA SER A 37 7.64 -2.67 2.40
C SER A 37 6.63 -1.85 3.20
N TYR A 38 6.32 -2.28 4.43
CA TYR A 38 5.49 -1.50 5.34
C TYR A 38 5.97 -0.05 5.52
N SER A 39 7.31 0.16 5.52
CA SER A 39 7.92 1.49 5.59
C SER A 39 7.56 2.38 4.40
N THR A 40 7.28 1.80 3.23
CA THR A 40 6.79 2.52 2.04
C THR A 40 5.37 3.03 2.23
N VAL A 41 4.53 2.29 2.97
CA VAL A 41 3.14 2.70 3.25
C VAL A 41 3.09 3.82 4.30
N ILE A 42 3.96 3.76 5.32
CA ILE A 42 4.04 4.77 6.37
C ILE A 42 4.66 6.09 5.88
N ASN A 43 5.71 6.05 5.05
CA ASN A 43 6.48 7.24 4.68
C ASN A 43 5.89 8.09 3.54
N LYS A 44 4.67 7.80 3.05
CA LYS A 44 3.88 8.57 2.05
C LYS A 44 4.60 9.05 0.76
#